data_AF-A0A0S8ATN5-F1
#
_entry.id   AF-A0A0S8ATN5-F1
#
_cell.length_a   1.000
_cell.length_b   1.000
_cell.length_c   1.000
_cell.angle_alpha   90.00
_cell.angle_beta   90.00
_cell.angle_gamma   90.00
#
_symmetry.space_group_name_H-M   'P 1'
#
loop_
_entity.id
_entity.type
_entity.pdbx_description
1 polymer ?
#
loop_
_entity_poly.entity_id
_entity_poly.type
_entity_poly.pdbx_seq_one_letter_code
_entity_poly.pdbx_strand_id
1 'polypeptide(L)'
;MRWRIPLLIALVALVAVSCDQQPVEPTADQVAEAPTFKFEDAPPFSGIIERAEFPAAYSWVDFKSGLRLTLGFDVLEYCDGTINFDLVWFQDIYNPSRWLGQAQGEMQAAVWDFLDFDCELFTTVPPVASGVADFINTDNSWEGVGEDDKFTNSWNLHANGTLYYSDGGAPAQLNAFLKQLYGEVQGYKVVVKVSLN
;
A
#
# COMPACT_ATOMS: atom_id res chain seq x y z
N MET A 1 51.29 -7.62 -23.58
CA MET A 1 50.72 -8.98 -23.70
C MET A 1 49.20 -8.78 -23.73
N ARG A 2 48.47 -8.69 -24.87
CA ARG A 2 48.13 -9.74 -25.87
C ARG A 2 48.04 -11.11 -25.17
N TRP A 3 46.93 -11.85 -25.21
CA TRP A 3 46.32 -12.40 -26.42
C TRP A 3 44.78 -12.49 -26.30
N ARG A 4 44.09 -12.10 -27.38
CA ARG A 4 42.75 -12.58 -27.76
C ARG A 4 42.97 -13.83 -28.62
N ILE A 5 42.21 -14.90 -28.43
CA ILE A 5 42.06 -15.97 -29.43
C ILE A 5 40.56 -16.14 -29.72
N PRO A 6 40.11 -15.87 -30.95
CA PRO A 6 38.80 -16.26 -31.44
C PRO A 6 38.85 -17.70 -31.95
N LEU A 7 37.76 -18.45 -31.83
CA LEU A 7 37.56 -19.61 -32.70
C LEU A 7 36.12 -19.63 -33.21
N LEU A 8 36.01 -19.22 -34.47
CA LEU A 8 34.93 -19.55 -35.38
C LEU A 8 35.17 -20.97 -35.93
N ILE A 9 34.07 -21.58 -36.37
CA ILE A 9 33.94 -22.71 -37.32
C ILE A 9 34.01 -24.14 -36.75
N ALA A 10 32.83 -24.74 -36.60
CA ALA A 10 32.49 -25.99 -37.29
C ALA A 10 30.96 -26.10 -37.42
N LEU A 11 30.45 -25.68 -38.57
CA LEU A 11 29.06 -25.91 -38.99
C LEU A 11 28.96 -27.30 -39.63
N VAL A 12 27.93 -28.05 -39.23
CA VAL A 12 27.27 -29.18 -39.93
C VAL A 12 27.99 -30.53 -39.99
N ALA A 13 27.50 -31.46 -39.16
CA ALA A 13 27.14 -32.79 -39.63
C ALA A 13 25.71 -33.10 -39.15
N LEU A 14 24.79 -33.04 -40.10
CA LEU A 14 23.38 -33.39 -39.97
C LEU A 14 23.22 -34.93 -39.84
N VAL A 15 22.31 -35.32 -38.94
CA VAL A 15 21.38 -36.45 -39.04
C VAL A 15 21.98 -37.86 -39.02
N ALA A 16 21.89 -38.49 -37.84
CA ALA A 16 21.26 -39.81 -37.67
C ALA A 16 21.28 -40.19 -36.17
N VAL A 17 20.40 -39.58 -35.38
CA VAL A 17 19.99 -40.21 -34.11
C VAL A 17 18.51 -40.48 -34.22
N SER A 18 18.22 -41.77 -34.17
CA SER A 18 16.93 -42.44 -34.34
C SER A 18 15.75 -41.69 -33.71
N CYS A 19 14.67 -41.55 -34.48
CA CYS A 19 13.34 -41.16 -34.03
C CYS A 19 12.65 -42.24 -33.16
N ASP A 20 13.38 -42.98 -32.32
CA ASP A 20 12.83 -44.04 -31.45
C ASP A 20 12.87 -43.69 -29.96
N GLN A 21 13.23 -42.45 -29.60
CA GLN A 21 13.03 -41.92 -28.25
C GLN A 21 12.04 -40.77 -28.29
N GLN A 22 10.77 -41.11 -28.52
CA GLN A 22 9.69 -40.30 -27.98
C GLN A 22 9.92 -40.22 -26.46
N PRO A 23 9.88 -39.03 -25.83
CA PRO A 23 9.79 -38.99 -24.38
C PRO A 23 8.57 -39.81 -24.01
N VAL A 24 8.75 -40.79 -23.13
CA VAL A 24 7.64 -41.47 -22.48
C VAL A 24 6.73 -40.35 -21.97
N GLU A 25 5.49 -40.29 -22.49
CA GLU A 25 4.51 -39.34 -21.98
C GLU A 25 4.53 -39.46 -20.46
N PRO A 26 4.59 -38.35 -19.71
CA PRO A 26 4.56 -38.44 -18.26
C PRO A 26 3.35 -39.29 -17.92
N THR A 27 3.60 -40.47 -17.33
CA THR A 27 2.55 -41.28 -16.75
C THR A 27 1.73 -40.31 -15.93
N ALA A 28 0.41 -40.28 -16.15
CA ALA A 28 -0.50 -39.49 -15.35
C ALA A 28 -0.46 -40.04 -13.92
N ASP A 29 0.62 -39.75 -13.20
CA ASP A 29 0.66 -39.80 -11.76
C ASP A 29 -0.54 -38.97 -11.35
N GLN A 30 -1.49 -39.62 -10.68
CA GLN A 30 -2.65 -38.96 -10.15
C GLN A 30 -2.13 -37.80 -9.30
N VAL A 31 -2.22 -36.59 -9.85
CA VAL A 31 -1.98 -35.37 -9.11
C VAL A 31 -2.95 -35.47 -7.95
N ALA A 32 -2.42 -35.64 -6.74
CA ALA A 32 -3.24 -35.74 -5.55
C ALA A 32 -4.25 -34.60 -5.61
N GLU A 33 -5.54 -34.92 -5.52
CA GLU A 33 -6.60 -33.92 -5.52
C GLU A 33 -6.21 -32.84 -4.51
N ALA A 34 -6.15 -31.59 -4.97
CA ALA A 34 -5.89 -30.47 -4.09
C ALA A 34 -6.92 -30.57 -2.93
N PRO A 35 -6.49 -30.44 -1.67
CA PRO A 35 -7.40 -30.57 -0.55
C PRO A 35 -8.57 -29.61 -0.74
N THR A 36 -9.78 -30.15 -0.73
CA THR A 36 -10.98 -29.34 -0.92
C THR A 36 -11.15 -28.46 0.31
N PHE A 37 -10.95 -27.17 0.17
CA PHE A 37 -11.20 -26.22 1.25
C PHE A 37 -12.70 -26.16 1.54
N LYS A 38 -13.10 -26.60 2.73
CA LYS A 38 -14.47 -26.52 3.20
C LYS A 38 -14.62 -25.30 4.08
N PHE A 39 -15.27 -24.26 3.55
CA PHE A 39 -15.56 -23.03 4.29
C PHE A 39 -16.38 -23.29 5.58
N GLU A 40 -17.11 -24.39 5.62
CA GLU A 40 -17.91 -24.85 6.77
C GLU A 40 -17.06 -25.27 7.98
N ASP A 41 -15.79 -25.64 7.77
CA ASP A 41 -14.87 -26.04 8.83
C ASP A 41 -14.13 -24.85 9.46
N ALA A 42 -14.45 -23.62 9.05
CA ALA A 42 -13.85 -22.42 9.62
C ALA A 42 -14.21 -22.28 11.12
N PRO A 43 -13.26 -21.88 11.99
CA PRO A 43 -13.55 -21.66 13.41
C PRO A 43 -14.71 -20.67 13.61
N PRO A 44 -15.51 -20.80 14.68
CA PRO A 44 -16.62 -19.90 14.97
C PRO A 44 -16.20 -18.43 15.23
N PHE A 45 -14.89 -18.17 15.38
CA PHE A 45 -14.28 -16.84 15.49
C PHE A 45 -13.52 -16.42 14.22
N SER A 46 -13.78 -17.04 13.06
CA SER A 46 -13.09 -16.81 11.77
C SER A 46 -13.33 -15.43 11.13
N GLY A 47 -13.83 -14.44 11.88
CA GLY A 47 -14.17 -13.10 11.40
C GLY A 47 -13.02 -12.09 11.37
N ILE A 48 -11.81 -12.47 11.81
CA ILE A 48 -10.61 -11.63 11.70
C ILE A 48 -9.57 -12.40 10.89
N ILE A 49 -9.22 -11.87 9.72
CA ILE A 49 -8.08 -12.36 8.94
C ILE A 49 -6.95 -11.35 9.16
N GLU A 50 -6.05 -11.66 10.10
CA GLU A 50 -4.79 -10.93 10.22
C GLU A 50 -3.91 -11.31 9.04
N ARG A 51 -3.56 -10.35 8.17
CA ARG A 51 -2.87 -10.69 6.92
C ARG A 51 -1.36 -10.56 7.00
N ALA A 52 -0.83 -9.49 7.59
CA ALA A 52 0.59 -9.23 7.89
C ALA A 52 0.84 -7.70 8.02
N GLU A 53 2.11 -7.33 8.10
CA GLU A 53 2.61 -5.99 7.77
C GLU A 53 2.43 -5.67 6.28
N PHE A 54 1.98 -4.46 5.97
CA PHE A 54 1.73 -3.96 4.62
C PHE A 54 2.44 -2.60 4.43
N PRO A 55 3.20 -2.40 3.33
CA PRO A 55 3.85 -1.12 3.05
C PRO A 55 2.80 -0.07 2.66
N ALA A 56 2.75 1.05 3.39
CA ALA A 56 1.70 2.04 3.20
C ALA A 56 2.25 3.47 3.15
N ALA A 57 1.81 4.22 2.14
CA ALA A 57 2.13 5.62 1.94
C ALA A 57 0.86 6.40 1.59
N TYR A 58 0.70 7.57 2.19
CA TYR A 58 -0.47 8.43 1.97
C TYR A 58 -0.06 9.87 1.75
N SER A 59 -0.74 10.56 0.85
CA SER A 59 -0.63 12.00 0.73
C SER A 59 -2.00 12.63 0.53
N TRP A 60 -2.31 13.62 1.36
CA TRP A 60 -3.63 14.26 1.39
C TRP A 60 -3.50 15.77 1.55
N VAL A 61 -4.51 16.47 1.07
CA VAL A 61 -4.57 17.94 1.07
C VAL A 61 -5.81 18.42 1.81
N ASP A 62 -5.62 19.33 2.74
CA ASP A 62 -6.69 20.11 3.35
C ASP A 62 -6.76 21.47 2.64
N PHE A 63 -7.61 21.52 1.60
CA PHE A 63 -7.81 22.73 0.79
C PHE A 63 -8.26 23.95 1.60
N LYS A 64 -8.84 23.77 2.80
CA LYS A 64 -9.28 24.91 3.62
C LYS A 64 -8.14 25.56 4.38
N SER A 65 -7.21 24.76 4.90
CA SER A 65 -6.02 25.26 5.61
C SER A 65 -4.85 25.54 4.68
N GLY A 66 -4.86 25.00 3.46
CA GLY A 66 -3.75 25.12 2.52
C GLY A 66 -2.61 24.13 2.83
N LEU A 67 -2.85 23.13 3.68
CA LEU A 67 -1.84 22.19 4.14
C LEU A 67 -1.92 20.86 3.38
N ARG A 68 -0.75 20.28 3.09
CA ARG A 68 -0.60 18.90 2.65
C ARG A 68 0.02 18.07 3.78
N LEU A 69 -0.48 16.86 3.97
CA LEU A 69 0.09 15.85 4.85
C LEU A 69 0.64 14.70 4.01
N THR A 70 1.85 14.24 4.32
CA THR A 70 2.44 13.00 3.82
C THR A 70 2.68 12.07 5.00
N LEU A 71 2.33 10.79 4.85
CA LEU A 71 2.46 9.75 5.86
C LEU A 71 3.10 8.50 5.25
N GLY A 72 3.99 7.86 5.99
CA GLY A 72 4.50 6.53 5.68
C GLY A 72 5.62 6.47 4.65
N PHE A 73 6.22 7.60 4.26
CA PHE A 73 7.36 7.64 3.35
C PHE A 73 8.11 8.96 3.40
N ASP A 74 9.40 8.95 3.03
CA ASP A 74 10.19 10.17 2.90
C ASP A 74 9.99 10.69 1.49
N VAL A 75 9.42 11.89 1.38
CA VAL A 75 9.11 12.47 0.08
C VAL A 75 10.37 12.81 -0.70
N LEU A 76 11.47 13.17 -0.02
CA LEU A 76 12.75 13.43 -0.68
C LEU A 76 13.34 12.15 -1.26
N GLU A 77 13.32 11.05 -0.50
CA GLU A 77 13.73 9.72 -0.99
C GLU A 77 12.85 9.29 -2.16
N TYR A 78 11.53 9.43 -2.03
CA TYR A 78 10.56 9.11 -3.09
C TYR A 78 10.81 9.91 -4.37
N CYS A 79 11.07 11.21 -4.24
CA CYS A 79 11.37 12.09 -5.36
C CYS A 79 12.74 11.83 -6.01
N ASP A 80 13.68 11.21 -5.28
CA ASP A 80 14.95 10.69 -5.82
C ASP A 80 14.80 9.27 -6.42
N GLY A 81 13.58 8.71 -6.41
CA GLY A 81 13.27 7.40 -6.97
C GLY A 81 13.48 6.22 -6.02
N THR A 82 13.74 6.50 -4.74
CA THR A 82 13.82 5.48 -3.68
C THR A 82 12.43 5.22 -3.11
N ILE A 83 11.91 4.01 -3.31
CA ILE A 83 10.61 3.60 -2.78
C ILE A 83 10.84 2.87 -1.46
N ASN A 84 10.68 3.62 -0.36
CA ASN A 84 10.79 3.11 1.00
C ASN A 84 9.54 3.56 1.78
N PHE A 85 8.63 2.62 2.02
CA PHE A 85 7.37 2.88 2.71
C PHE A 85 7.35 2.19 4.07
N ASP A 86 6.76 2.87 5.05
CA ASP A 86 6.55 2.30 6.37
C ASP A 86 5.63 1.09 6.30
N LEU A 87 5.94 0.11 7.15
CA LEU A 87 5.11 -1.07 7.33
C LEU A 87 4.07 -0.80 8.41
N VAL A 88 2.82 -1.06 8.09
CA VAL A 88 1.71 -1.01 9.06
C VAL A 88 1.04 -2.36 9.17
N TRP A 89 0.53 -2.67 10.34
CA TRP A 89 -0.24 -3.88 10.54
C TRP A 89 -1.58 -3.78 9.81
N PHE A 90 -1.97 -4.83 9.10
CA PHE A 90 -3.22 -4.92 8.37
C PHE A 90 -4.05 -6.14 8.79
N GLN A 91 -5.34 -5.91 8.98
CA GLN A 91 -6.34 -6.96 9.20
C GLN A 91 -7.62 -6.71 8.42
N ASP A 92 -8.31 -7.78 8.06
CA ASP A 92 -9.73 -7.69 7.70
C ASP A 92 -10.60 -7.96 8.92
N ILE A 93 -11.61 -7.11 9.08
CA ILE A 93 -12.62 -7.22 10.10
C ILE A 93 -13.94 -7.53 9.40
N TYR A 94 -14.45 -8.74 9.64
CA TYR A 94 -15.80 -9.09 9.25
C TYR A 94 -16.81 -8.48 10.22
N ASN A 95 -17.78 -7.76 9.67
CA ASN A 95 -19.01 -7.38 10.32
C ASN A 95 -20.17 -8.04 9.54
N PRO A 96 -21.23 -8.55 10.19
CA PRO A 96 -22.36 -9.16 9.50
C PRO A 96 -22.97 -8.34 8.34
N SER A 97 -22.76 -7.02 8.31
CA SER A 97 -23.21 -6.14 7.23
C SER A 97 -22.12 -5.75 6.20
N ARG A 98 -20.83 -6.00 6.44
CA ARG A 98 -19.71 -5.58 5.56
C ARG A 98 -18.36 -6.16 5.97
N TRP A 99 -17.42 -6.17 5.03
CA TRP A 99 -15.98 -6.31 5.33
C TRP A 99 -15.34 -4.94 5.53
N LEU A 100 -14.35 -4.86 6.42
CA LEU A 100 -13.57 -3.66 6.68
C LEU A 100 -12.10 -4.02 6.77
N GLY A 101 -11.27 -3.54 5.85
CA GLY A 101 -9.84 -3.54 6.00
C GLY A 101 -9.43 -2.48 7.01
N GLN A 102 -8.57 -2.82 7.96
CA GLN A 102 -7.95 -1.88 8.89
C GLN A 102 -6.43 -1.94 8.74
N ALA A 103 -5.81 -0.79 8.50
CA ALA A 103 -4.36 -0.60 8.59
C ALA A 103 -4.04 0.28 9.80
N GLN A 104 -3.06 -0.08 10.62
CA GLN A 104 -2.62 0.74 11.75
C GLN A 104 -1.14 0.56 12.07
N GLY A 105 -0.51 1.60 12.60
CA GLY A 105 0.89 1.58 13.01
C GLY A 105 1.43 2.99 13.23
N GLU A 106 2.71 3.08 13.55
CA GLU A 106 3.44 4.34 13.54
C GLU A 106 3.93 4.62 12.13
N MET A 107 3.79 5.86 11.67
CA MET A 107 4.24 6.31 10.37
C MET A 107 5.06 7.59 10.50
N GLN A 108 6.12 7.71 9.71
CA GLN A 108 6.74 8.99 9.46
C GLN A 108 5.73 9.96 8.85
N ALA A 109 5.77 11.21 9.28
CA ALA A 109 4.79 12.23 8.93
C ALA A 109 5.47 13.56 8.63
N ALA A 110 5.01 14.25 7.59
CA ALA A 110 5.42 15.62 7.29
C ALA A 110 4.23 16.45 6.80
N VAL A 111 4.18 17.70 7.24
CA VAL A 111 3.18 18.70 6.82
C VAL A 111 3.85 19.74 5.96
N TRP A 112 3.21 20.11 4.85
CA TRP A 112 3.71 21.06 3.86
C TRP A 112 2.69 22.18 3.65
N ASP A 113 3.16 23.39 3.33
CA ASP A 113 2.34 24.59 3.12
C ASP A 113 2.01 24.83 1.63
N PHE A 114 2.03 23.77 0.82
CA PHE A 114 1.60 23.77 -0.56
C PHE A 114 0.73 22.56 -0.88
N LEU A 115 -0.09 22.70 -1.93
CA LEU A 115 -1.13 21.74 -2.26
C LEU A 115 -0.79 20.83 -3.43
N ASP A 116 0.21 21.14 -4.25
CA ASP A 116 0.59 20.29 -5.39
C ASP A 116 1.50 19.14 -4.93
N PHE A 117 1.40 18.00 -5.59
CA PHE A 117 2.38 16.91 -5.39
C PHE A 117 3.45 17.11 -6.46
N ASP A 118 4.49 17.84 -6.11
CA ASP A 118 5.55 18.24 -7.04
C ASP A 118 6.91 18.04 -6.39
N CYS A 119 7.73 17.17 -6.98
CA CYS A 119 9.06 16.87 -6.48
C CYS A 119 10.01 18.07 -6.52
N GLU A 120 9.80 19.04 -7.41
CA GLU A 120 10.57 20.29 -7.38
C GLU A 120 10.22 21.09 -6.12
N LEU A 121 8.93 21.18 -5.76
CA LEU A 121 8.50 21.86 -4.53
C LEU A 121 9.03 21.15 -3.29
N PHE A 122 8.88 19.82 -3.19
CA PHE A 122 9.35 19.06 -2.02
C PHE A 122 10.86 19.18 -1.78
N THR A 123 11.66 19.32 -2.84
CA THR A 123 13.13 19.44 -2.72
C THR A 123 13.60 20.87 -2.44
N THR A 124 12.76 21.88 -2.63
CA THR A 124 13.12 23.31 -2.51
C THR A 124 12.46 24.01 -1.34
N VAL A 125 11.31 23.54 -0.88
CA VAL A 125 10.55 24.08 0.25
C VAL A 125 10.65 23.09 1.41
N PRO A 126 11.15 23.48 2.59
CA PRO A 126 11.16 22.59 3.75
C PRO A 126 9.72 22.29 4.23
N PRO A 127 9.47 21.14 4.88
CA PRO A 127 8.18 20.91 5.51
C PRO A 127 7.93 21.97 6.61
N VAL A 128 6.67 22.23 6.92
CA VAL A 128 6.25 23.06 8.06
C VAL A 128 6.64 22.37 9.36
N ALA A 129 6.37 21.06 9.45
CA ALA A 129 6.72 20.21 10.57
C ALA A 129 6.86 18.75 10.13
N SER A 130 7.72 17.99 10.80
CA SER A 130 7.91 16.57 10.53
C SER A 130 8.13 15.77 11.82
N GLY A 131 7.88 14.47 11.78
CA GLY A 131 8.01 13.58 12.94
C GLY A 131 7.37 12.22 12.68
N VAL A 132 6.80 11.63 13.73
CA VAL A 132 6.09 10.34 13.68
C VAL A 132 4.66 10.55 14.15
N ALA A 133 3.73 9.83 13.54
CA ALA A 133 2.32 9.85 13.89
C ALA A 133 1.77 8.42 14.03
N ASP A 134 0.94 8.21 15.04
CA ASP A 134 0.07 7.05 15.13
C ASP A 134 -0.99 7.16 14.04
N PHE A 135 -1.08 6.13 13.20
CA PHE A 135 -1.92 6.06 12.04
C PHE A 135 -2.95 4.94 12.18
N ILE A 136 -4.19 5.23 11.79
CA ILE A 136 -5.25 4.24 11.60
C ILE A 136 -6.03 4.60 10.33
N ASN A 137 -6.18 3.65 9.41
CA ASN A 137 -7.09 3.72 8.28
C ASN A 137 -8.06 2.55 8.34
N THR A 138 -9.35 2.83 8.11
CA THR A 138 -10.33 1.77 7.84
C THR A 138 -11.00 2.01 6.51
N ASP A 139 -11.04 0.98 5.66
CA ASP A 139 -11.61 1.03 4.31
C ASP A 139 -12.48 -0.22 4.09
N ASN A 140 -13.73 -0.02 3.66
CA ASN A 140 -14.67 -1.11 3.42
C ASN A 140 -14.61 -1.70 2.02
N SER A 141 -13.66 -1.29 1.20
CA SER A 141 -13.58 -1.64 -0.23
C SER A 141 -12.18 -2.03 -0.72
N TRP A 142 -11.20 -2.16 0.17
CA TRP A 142 -9.83 -2.54 -0.20
C TRP A 142 -9.78 -3.89 -0.96
N GLU A 143 -10.65 -4.84 -0.61
CA GLU A 143 -10.65 -6.19 -1.21
C GLU A 143 -11.82 -6.47 -2.16
N GLY A 144 -12.61 -5.45 -2.51
CA GLY A 144 -13.69 -5.57 -3.48
C GLY A 144 -15.06 -5.21 -2.94
N VAL A 145 -16.05 -5.31 -3.84
CA VAL A 145 -17.40 -4.81 -3.65
C VAL A 145 -18.34 -6.00 -3.58
N GLY A 146 -19.12 -6.13 -2.51
CA GLY A 146 -20.27 -7.04 -2.49
C GLY A 146 -21.31 -6.58 -3.50
N GLU A 147 -21.99 -7.51 -4.18
CA GLU A 147 -22.93 -7.23 -5.28
C GLU A 147 -24.03 -6.19 -4.93
N ASP A 148 -24.34 -6.03 -3.63
CA ASP A 148 -25.32 -5.08 -3.09
C ASP A 148 -24.73 -4.07 -2.08
N ASP A 149 -23.40 -3.87 -2.04
CA ASP A 149 -22.79 -2.94 -1.08
C ASP A 149 -23.07 -1.48 -1.46
N LYS A 150 -24.08 -0.91 -0.82
CA LYS A 150 -24.45 0.50 -0.98
C LYS A 150 -23.49 1.48 -0.28
N PHE A 151 -22.47 0.98 0.40
CA PHE A 151 -21.50 1.77 1.16
C PHE A 151 -20.09 1.73 0.57
N THR A 152 -19.89 1.12 -0.60
CA THR A 152 -18.59 1.03 -1.28
C THR A 152 -17.88 2.38 -1.31
N ASN A 153 -16.55 2.37 -1.09
CA ASN A 153 -15.70 3.56 -1.00
C ASN A 153 -15.98 4.45 0.22
N SER A 154 -16.38 3.87 1.35
CA SER A 154 -16.44 4.57 2.63
C SER A 154 -15.23 4.20 3.48
N TRP A 155 -14.32 5.15 3.62
CA TRP A 155 -13.10 4.94 4.39
C TRP A 155 -12.80 6.14 5.29
N ASN A 156 -12.00 5.91 6.31
CA ASN A 156 -11.51 6.93 7.22
C ASN A 156 -10.01 6.77 7.45
N LEU A 157 -9.36 7.87 7.76
CA LEU A 157 -7.97 7.90 8.15
C LEU A 157 -7.83 8.90 9.29
N HIS A 158 -7.13 8.47 10.33
CA HIS A 158 -6.72 9.28 11.46
C HIS A 158 -5.22 9.19 11.60
N ALA A 159 -4.56 10.35 11.76
CA ALA A 159 -3.15 10.40 12.12
C ALA A 159 -2.95 11.44 13.23
N ASN A 160 -2.38 11.03 14.36
CA ASN A 160 -2.11 11.92 15.47
C ASN A 160 -0.70 11.64 16.00
N GLY A 161 0.02 12.69 16.41
CA GLY A 161 1.38 12.51 16.91
C GLY A 161 2.04 13.84 17.21
N THR A 162 3.26 13.76 17.74
CA THR A 162 4.08 14.95 17.97
C THR A 162 5.03 15.09 16.79
N LEU A 163 4.85 16.17 16.02
CA LEU A 163 5.83 16.62 15.04
C LEU A 163 6.69 17.71 15.63
N TYR A 164 7.70 18.15 14.87
CA TYR A 164 8.57 19.25 15.24
C TYR A 164 8.58 20.26 14.10
N TYR A 165 8.28 21.52 14.41
CA TYR A 165 8.36 22.61 13.43
C TYR A 165 9.78 22.70 12.88
N SER A 166 9.90 22.83 11.56
CA SER A 166 11.21 22.94 10.92
C SER A 166 11.91 24.26 11.27
N ASP A 167 11.14 25.30 11.58
CA ASP A 167 11.67 26.52 12.19
C ASP A 167 11.76 26.36 13.72
N GLY A 168 12.98 26.23 14.23
CA GLY A 168 13.26 26.24 15.67
C GLY A 168 12.98 24.93 16.42
N GLY A 169 12.41 23.90 15.80
CA GLY A 169 12.26 22.57 16.40
C GLY A 169 11.23 22.49 17.53
N ALA A 170 10.35 23.47 17.66
CA ALA A 170 9.29 23.43 18.67
C ALA A 170 8.34 22.26 18.38
N PRO A 171 7.86 21.53 19.41
CA PRO A 171 6.90 20.46 19.22
C PRO A 171 5.56 21.02 18.71
N ALA A 172 4.91 20.25 17.84
CA ALA A 172 3.62 20.56 17.23
C ALA A 172 2.72 19.32 17.29
N GLN A 173 1.52 19.43 17.86
CA GLN A 173 0.60 18.30 17.91
C GLN A 173 -0.14 18.16 16.57
N LEU A 174 0.21 17.13 15.80
CA LEU A 174 -0.56 16.72 14.64
C LEU A 174 -1.90 16.14 15.09
N ASN A 175 -2.96 16.67 14.49
CA ASN A 175 -4.30 16.08 14.50
C ASN A 175 -4.83 16.11 13.07
N ALA A 176 -4.76 14.96 12.40
CA ALA A 176 -5.24 14.79 11.04
C ALA A 176 -6.40 13.81 10.98
N PHE A 177 -7.41 14.19 10.19
CA PHE A 177 -8.58 13.38 9.94
C PHE A 177 -9.00 13.50 8.49
N LEU A 178 -9.28 12.35 7.90
CA LEU A 178 -9.85 12.23 6.58
C LEU A 178 -10.99 11.22 6.63
N LYS A 179 -12.10 11.55 6.00
CA LYS A 179 -13.24 10.65 5.89
C LYS A 179 -13.94 10.83 4.58
N GLN A 180 -14.07 9.73 3.86
CA GLN A 180 -14.94 9.62 2.71
C GLN A 180 -16.22 8.92 3.13
N LEU A 181 -17.36 9.57 2.88
CA LEU A 181 -18.68 9.00 3.07
C LEU A 181 -19.31 8.79 1.70
N TYR A 182 -19.68 7.55 1.40
CA TYR A 182 -20.61 7.27 0.32
C TYR A 182 -22.05 7.39 0.85
N GLY A 183 -22.90 8.12 0.15
CA GLY A 183 -24.31 8.24 0.47
C GLY A 183 -25.16 8.01 -0.78
N GLU A 184 -26.21 7.19 -0.66
CA GLU A 184 -27.07 6.71 -1.75
C GLU A 184 -27.72 7.80 -2.64
N VAL A 185 -27.59 9.09 -2.33
CA VAL A 185 -28.37 10.17 -2.98
C VAL A 185 -27.59 11.46 -3.28
N GLN A 186 -26.42 11.71 -2.67
CA GLN A 186 -25.72 13.00 -2.81
C GLN A 186 -24.28 12.90 -3.35
N GLY A 187 -23.85 11.71 -3.77
CA GLY A 187 -22.47 11.48 -4.21
C GLY A 187 -21.49 11.36 -3.06
N TYR A 188 -20.19 11.31 -3.38
CA TYR A 188 -19.13 11.19 -2.39
C TYR A 188 -18.97 12.49 -1.60
N LYS A 189 -18.81 12.38 -0.27
CA LYS A 189 -18.41 13.49 0.58
C LYS A 189 -17.07 13.19 1.22
N VAL A 190 -16.06 13.99 0.89
CA VAL A 190 -14.75 13.93 1.51
C VAL A 190 -14.61 15.07 2.51
N VAL A 191 -14.23 14.75 3.74
CA VAL A 191 -13.90 15.72 4.79
C VAL A 191 -12.45 15.52 5.16
N VAL A 192 -11.63 16.56 4.99
CA VAL A 192 -10.22 16.58 5.37
C VAL A 192 -10.02 17.67 6.41
N LYS A 193 -9.19 17.39 7.41
CA LYS A 193 -8.66 18.39 8.34
C LYS A 193 -7.24 18.02 8.70
N VAL A 194 -6.32 18.95 8.52
CA VAL A 194 -4.93 18.86 9.02
C VAL A 194 -4.71 20.05 9.94
N SER A 195 -4.23 19.80 11.15
CA SER A 195 -3.90 20.86 12.10
C SER A 195 -2.67 20.51 12.92
N LEU A 196 -1.86 21.54 13.18
CA LEU A 196 -0.74 21.56 14.11
C LEU A 196 -1.14 22.50 15.25
N ASN A 197 -1.27 21.96 16.47
CA ASN A 197 -1.62 22.73 17.67
C ASN A 197 -0.51 22.72 18.71
#